data_AF-A0A251UUM9-F1
#
_entry.id   AF-A0A251UUM9-F1
#
_cell.length_a   1.000
_cell.length_b   1.000
_cell.length_c   1.000
_cell.angle_alpha   90.00
_cell.angle_beta   90.00
_cell.angle_gamma   90.00
#
_symmetry.space_group_name_H-M   'P 1'
#
loop_
_entity.id
_entity.type
_entity.pdbx_description
1 polymer ?
#
loop_
_entity_poly.entity_id
_entity_poly.type
_entity_poly.pdbx_seq_one_letter_code
_entity_poly.pdbx_strand_id
1 'polypeptide(L)' 'MMNELRKTLENRSLQLVLANPTGSVMEKLHRSNSLEAFGSNGLYLTVGEAVADIKLSWKAKP' A
#
# COMPACT_ATOMS: atom_id res chain seq x y z
N MET A 1 8.36 6.73 -10.77
CA MET A 1 8.78 6.73 -9.35
C MET A 1 7.97 5.77 -8.48
N MET A 2 6.68 5.97 -8.16
CA MET A 2 5.96 5.03 -7.27
C MET A 2 5.82 3.61 -7.85
N ASN A 3 5.52 3.47 -9.14
CA ASN A 3 5.50 2.14 -9.79
C ASN A 3 6.88 1.47 -9.78
N GLU A 4 7.95 2.24 -9.90
CA GLU A 4 9.32 1.70 -9.86
C GLU A 4 9.67 1.23 -8.45
N LEU A 5 9.35 2.03 -7.43
CA LEU A 5 9.52 1.64 -6.03
C LEU A 5 8.73 0.36 -5.73
N ARG A 6 7.47 0.30 -6.14
CA ARG A 6 6.64 -0.90 -6.01
C ARG A 6 7.32 -2.11 -6.65
N LYS A 7 7.75 -1.99 -7.91
CA LYS A 7 8.45 -3.07 -8.63
C LYS A 7 9.75 -3.49 -7.93
N THR A 8 10.53 -2.56 -7.40
CA THR A 8 11.75 -2.85 -6.64
C THR A 8 11.47 -3.63 -5.37
N LEU A 9 10.39 -3.31 -4.66
CA LEU A 9 9.98 -4.01 -3.44
C LEU A 9 9.39 -5.39 -3.76
N GLU A 10 8.57 -5.51 -4.80
CA GLU A 10 8.02 -6.78 -5.30
C GLU A 10 9.13 -7.75 -5.70
N ASN A 11 10.18 -7.28 -6.38
CA ASN A 11 11.37 -8.09 -6.71
C ASN A 11 12.13 -8.62 -5.47
N ARG A 12 11.86 -8.05 -4.29
CA ARG A 12 12.42 -8.48 -3.00
C ARG A 12 11.40 -9.21 -2.13
N SER A 13 10.26 -9.61 -2.70
CA SER A 13 9.14 -10.24 -1.98
C SER A 13 8.57 -9.36 -0.85
N LEU A 14 8.65 -8.03 -1.00
CA LEU A 14 8.11 -7.06 -0.04
C LEU A 14 6.85 -6.40 -0.61
N GLN A 15 5.77 -6.42 0.17
CA GLN A 15 4.54 -5.71 -0.17
C GLN A 15 4.66 -4.22 0.19
N LEU A 16 4.32 -3.34 -0.75
CA LEU A 16 4.16 -1.91 -0.50
C LEU A 16 2.70 -1.59 -0.21
N VAL A 17 2.43 -0.90 0.89
CA VAL A 17 1.10 -0.39 1.25
C VAL A 17 1.17 1.08 1.65
N LEU A 18 0.07 1.79 1.49
CA LEU A 18 -0.14 3.16 1.93
C LEU A 18 -1.07 3.15 3.14
N ALA A 19 -0.64 3.77 4.24
CA ALA A 19 -1.42 3.87 5.47
C ALA A 19 -1.58 5.34 5.88
N ASN A 20 -2.79 5.71 6.33
CA ASN A 20 -3.13 7.05 6.79
C ASN A 20 -2.79 8.19 5.79
N PRO A 21 -3.16 8.07 4.49
CA PRO A 21 -3.01 9.19 3.59
C PRO A 21 -3.99 10.30 3.97
N THR A 22 -3.49 11.53 4.06
CA THR A 22 -4.36 12.71 4.17
C THR A 22 -5.05 13.00 2.84
N GLY A 23 -6.15 13.76 2.87
CA GLY A 23 -6.92 14.07 1.65
C GLY A 23 -6.10 14.70 0.52
N SER A 24 -5.12 15.56 0.86
CA SER A 24 -4.25 16.20 -0.13
C SER A 24 -3.27 15.22 -0.78
N VAL A 25 -2.81 14.19 -0.05
CA VAL A 25 -1.99 13.11 -0.60
C VAL A 25 -2.84 12.23 -1.51
N MET A 26 -4.07 11.92 -1.09
CA MET A 26 -5.01 11.11 -1.85
C MET A 26 -5.38 11.74 -3.19
N GLU A 27 -5.63 13.06 -3.19
CA GLU A 27 -5.88 13.82 -4.41
C GLU A 27 -4.69 13.78 -5.36
N LYS A 28 -3.47 13.97 -4.85
CA LYS A 28 -2.25 13.91 -5.67
C LYS A 28 -2.04 12.54 -6.30
N LEU A 29 -2.26 11.46 -5.54
CA LEU A 29 -2.12 10.09 -6.02
C LEU A 29 -3.17 9.74 -7.07
N HIS A 30 -4.40 10.25 -6.92
CA HIS A 30 -5.44 10.09 -7.94
C HIS A 30 -5.07 10.85 -9.22
N ARG A 31 -4.69 12.13 -9.12
CA ARG A 31 -4.28 12.95 -10.27
C ARG A 31 -3.06 12.38 -11.01
N SER A 32 -2.16 11.69 -10.30
CA SER A 32 -0.97 11.08 -10.89
C SER A 32 -1.18 9.63 -11.38
N ASN A 33 -2.42 9.11 -11.39
CA ASN A 33 -2.74 7.71 -11.68
C ASN A 33 -1.90 6.70 -10.87
N SER A 34 -1.41 7.11 -9.71
CA SER A 34 -0.56 6.27 -8.84
C SER A 34 -1.39 5.55 -7.79
N LEU A 35 -2.63 5.96 -7.58
CA LEU A 35 -3.51 5.33 -6.60
C LEU A 35 -3.86 3.88 -6.97
N GLU A 36 -4.07 3.60 -8.27
CA GLU A 36 -4.35 2.26 -8.78
C GLU A 36 -3.21 1.27 -8.50
N ALA A 37 -1.98 1.79 -8.34
CA ALA A 37 -0.81 0.99 -7.99
C ALA A 37 -0.82 0.50 -6.54
N PHE A 38 -1.80 0.84 -5.71
CA PHE A 38 -1.97 0.24 -4.39
C PHE A 38 -3.05 -0.86 -4.37
N GLY A 39 -4.02 -0.82 -5.29
CA GLY A 39 -5.11 -1.80 -5.33
C GLY A 39 -5.94 -1.86 -4.03
N SER A 40 -6.82 -2.86 -3.92
CA SER A 40 -7.79 -2.98 -2.82
C SER A 40 -7.16 -3.26 -1.46
N ASN A 41 -5.99 -3.91 -1.43
CA ASN A 41 -5.31 -4.35 -0.20
C ASN A 41 -3.99 -3.60 0.04
N GLY A 42 -3.77 -2.47 -0.64
CA GLY A 42 -2.57 -1.64 -0.47
C GLY A 42 -2.87 -0.26 0.07
N LEU A 43 -4.10 0.03 0.48
CA LEU A 43 -4.53 1.34 0.98
C LEU A 43 -5.32 1.17 2.28
N TYR A 44 -4.87 1.82 3.34
CA TYR A 44 -5.48 1.79 4.66
C TYR A 44 -5.67 3.21 5.19
N LEU A 45 -6.82 3.49 5.80
CA LEU A 45 -7.13 4.82 6.33
C LEU A 45 -6.38 5.09 7.64
N THR A 46 -5.98 4.04 8.35
CA THR A 46 -5.19 4.14 9.57
C THR A 46 -4.00 3.18 9.55
N VAL A 47 -2.97 3.52 10.33
CA VAL A 47 -1.83 2.62 10.57
C VAL A 47 -2.28 1.34 11.29
N GLY A 48 -3.28 1.44 12.17
CA GLY A 48 -3.82 0.30 12.91
C GLY A 48 -4.41 -0.77 12.00
N GLU A 49 -5.21 -0.36 11.02
CA GLU A 49 -5.79 -1.26 10.01
C GLU A 49 -4.70 -1.96 9.18
N ALA A 50 -3.71 -1.20 8.69
CA ALA A 50 -2.60 -1.75 7.92
C ALA A 50 -1.84 -2.83 8.70
N VAL A 51 -1.50 -2.53 9.96
CA VAL A 51 -0.77 -3.48 10.82
C VAL A 51 -1.61 -4.72 11.15
N ALA A 52 -2.91 -4.55 11.40
CA ALA A 52 -3.80 -5.67 11.70
C ALA A 52 -3.92 -6.62 10.49
N ASP A 53 -4.15 -6.10 9.30
CA ASP A 53 -4.32 -6.88 8.08
C ASP A 53 -3.02 -7.61 7.68
N ILE A 54 -1.87 -6.92 7.74
CA ILE A 54 -0.56 -7.52 7.47
C ILE A 54 -0.24 -8.64 8.47
N LYS A 55 -0.57 -8.45 9.76
CA LYS A 55 -0.38 -9.50 10.78
C LYS A 55 -1.23 -10.74 10.51
N LEU A 56 -2.48 -10.57 10.05
CA LEU A 56 -3.34 -11.69 9.68
C LEU A 56 -2.80 -12.42 8.46
N SER A 57 -2.38 -11.68 7.43
CA SER A 57 -1.77 -12.22 6.21
C SER A 57 -0.47 -13.00 6.49
N TRP A 58 0.32 -12.58 7.48
CA TRP A 58 1.52 -13.31 7.90
C TRP A 58 1.19 -14.66 8.56
N LYS A 59 0.17 -14.69 9.44
CA LYS A 59 -0.25 -15.91 10.13
C LYS A 59 -0.94 -16.93 9.22
N ALA A 60 -1.46 -16.49 8.08
CA ALA A 60 -2.11 -17.33 7.09
C ALA A 60 -1.12 -18.07 6.15
N LYS A 61 0.19 -17.76 6.21
CA LYS A 61 1.22 -18.51 5.49
C LYS A 61 1.63 -19.73 6.33
N PRO A 62 1.62 -20.96 5.77
CA PRO A 62 2.07 -22.17 6.46
C PRO A 62 3.56 -22.12 6.81
#